data_AF-A0A8W7P5R7-F1
#
_entry.id   AF-A0A8W7P5R7-F1
#
_cell.length_a   1.000
_cell.length_b   1.000
_cell.length_c   1.000
_cell.angle_alpha   90.00
_cell.angle_beta   90.00
_cell.angle_gamma   90.00
#
_symmetry.space_group_name_H-M   'P 1'
#
loop_
_entity.id
_entity.type
_entity.pdbx_description
1 polymer ?
#
loop_
_entity_poly.entity_id
_entity_poly.type
_entity_poly.pdbx_seq_one_letter_code
_entity_poly.pdbx_strand_id
1 'polypeptide(L)'
;MTEAFRYLFLAALALTLILKLWLGLRHIRHIARHRSRVPAEFADAITLQQHQHAADYSMAKTRLGLLSSCIDTALIACLTLGGVLDWLARQISSLALGEISSGLLLVVAMTLLSSAI
;
A
#
# COMPACT_ATOMS: atom_id res chain seq x y z
N MET A 1 21.69 10.38 -5.65
CA MET A 1 20.62 9.95 -6.58
C MET A 1 20.70 10.84 -7.80
N THR A 2 20.81 10.30 -9.02
CA THR A 2 20.78 11.17 -10.21
C THR A 2 19.37 11.75 -10.37
N GLU A 3 19.27 12.98 -10.86
CA GLU A 3 17.99 13.68 -11.06
C GLU A 3 17.00 12.83 -11.88
N ALA A 4 17.49 12.15 -12.92
CA ALA A 4 16.69 11.26 -13.75
C ALA A 4 16.06 10.10 -12.95
N PHE A 5 16.82 9.44 -12.07
CA PHE A 5 16.30 8.35 -11.25
C PHE A 5 15.23 8.83 -10.27
N ARG A 6 15.41 10.03 -9.70
CA ARG A 6 14.43 10.66 -8.81
C ARG A 6 13.09 10.86 -9.49
N TYR A 7 13.09 11.46 -10.67
CA TYR A 7 11.84 11.69 -11.41
C TYR A 7 11.20 10.38 -11.86
N LEU A 8 11.99 9.40 -12.31
CA LEU A 8 11.48 8.08 -12.69
C LEU A 8 10.80 7.38 -11.50
N PHE A 9 11.45 7.39 -10.33
CA PHE A 9 10.89 6.82 -9.11
C PHE A 9 9.57 7.50 -8.73
N LEU A 10 9.52 8.83 -8.71
CA LEU A 10 8.30 9.56 -8.37
C LEU A 10 7.18 9.33 -9.37
N ALA A 11 7.49 9.25 -10.66
CA ALA A 11 6.53 8.93 -11.70
C ALA A 11 5.95 7.52 -11.52
N ALA A 12 6.81 6.53 -11.26
CA ALA A 12 6.37 5.15 -11.00
C ALA A 12 5.53 5.03 -9.73
N LEU A 13 5.93 5.73 -8.65
CA LEU A 13 5.20 5.75 -7.39
C LEU A 13 3.81 6.38 -7.56
N ALA A 14 3.73 7.54 -8.23
CA ALA A 14 2.48 8.22 -8.53
C ALA A 14 1.58 7.37 -9.45
N LEU A 15 2.13 6.78 -10.51
CA LEU A 15 1.40 5.91 -11.42
C LEU A 15 0.80 4.71 -10.68
N THR A 16 1.57 4.09 -9.78
CA THR A 16 1.12 2.96 -8.96
C THR A 16 -0.07 3.37 -8.07
N LEU A 17 0.03 4.52 -7.38
CA LEU A 17 -1.05 5.01 -6.52
C LEU A 17 -2.31 5.33 -7.33
N ILE A 18 -2.15 6.04 -8.46
CA ILE A 18 -3.26 6.37 -9.36
C ILE A 18 -3.97 5.11 -9.86
N LEU A 19 -3.20 4.11 -10.30
CA LEU A 19 -3.76 2.83 -10.76
C LEU A 19 -4.51 2.14 -9.62
N LYS A 20 -3.91 1.99 -8.43
CA LYS A 20 -4.59 1.37 -7.27
C LYS A 20 -5.92 2.07 -6.95
N LEU A 21 -5.91 3.40 -6.87
CA LEU A 21 -7.11 4.20 -6.62
C LEU A 21 -8.16 4.02 -7.72
N TRP A 22 -7.75 4.07 -8.99
CA TRP A 22 -8.65 3.92 -10.12
C TRP A 22 -9.29 2.53 -10.16
N LEU A 23 -8.49 1.46 -10.02
CA LEU A 23 -8.97 0.08 -9.99
C LEU A 23 -9.89 -0.16 -8.78
N GLY A 24 -9.51 0.30 -7.59
CA GLY A 24 -10.34 0.14 -6.38
C GLY A 24 -11.67 0.87 -6.48
N LEU A 25 -11.69 2.10 -6.98
CA LEU A 25 -12.93 2.84 -7.23
C LEU A 25 -13.80 2.19 -8.31
N ARG A 26 -13.19 1.60 -9.34
CA ARG A 26 -13.92 0.84 -10.37
C ARG A 26 -14.54 -0.42 -9.77
N HIS A 27 -13.82 -1.14 -8.92
CA HIS A 27 -14.30 -2.33 -8.22
C HIS A 27 -15.49 -2.00 -7.30
N ILE A 28 -15.37 -0.95 -6.48
CA ILE A 28 -16.46 -0.47 -5.61
C ILE A 28 -17.71 -0.11 -6.43
N ARG A 29 -17.53 0.64 -7.53
CA ARG A 29 -18.65 1.00 -8.42
C ARG A 29 -19.31 -0.22 -9.04
N HIS A 30 -18.54 -1.23 -9.42
CA HIS A 30 -19.07 -2.47 -9.98
C HIS A 30 -19.89 -3.24 -8.95
N ILE A 31 -19.38 -3.40 -7.72
CA ILE A 31 -20.09 -4.07 -6.63
C ILE A 31 -21.38 -3.33 -6.30
N ALA A 32 -21.32 -2.00 -6.12
CA ALA A 32 -22.47 -1.18 -5.77
C ALA A 32 -23.62 -1.31 -6.78
N ARG A 33 -23.30 -1.45 -8.08
CA ARG A 33 -24.29 -1.63 -9.16
C ARG A 33 -24.96 -3.00 -9.16
N HIS A 34 -24.28 -4.05 -8.70
CA HIS A 34 -24.79 -5.43 -8.75
C HIS A 34 -25.29 -5.97 -7.41
N ARG A 35 -25.09 -5.24 -6.30
CA ARG A 35 -25.45 -5.70 -4.95
C ARG A 35 -26.93 -6.06 -4.73
N SER A 36 -27.83 -5.54 -5.56
CA SER A 36 -29.28 -5.72 -5.40
C SER A 36 -29.82 -6.99 -6.02
N ARG A 37 -28.99 -7.80 -6.70
CA ARG A 37 -29.41 -9.06 -7.32
C ARG A 37 -28.33 -10.12 -7.13
N VAL A 38 -28.73 -11.26 -6.58
CA VAL A 38 -27.88 -12.47 -6.58
C VAL A 38 -27.89 -13.03 -8.01
N PRO A 39 -26.73 -13.36 -8.61
CA PRO A 39 -26.71 -14.06 -9.89
C PRO A 39 -27.44 -15.40 -9.79
N ALA A 40 -28.14 -15.80 -10.85
CA ALA A 40 -29.00 -16.99 -10.84
C ALA A 40 -28.26 -18.26 -10.41
N GLU A 41 -26.98 -18.39 -10.77
CA GLU A 41 -26.09 -19.50 -10.42
C GLU A 41 -25.87 -19.67 -8.90
N PHE A 42 -26.10 -18.62 -8.11
CA PHE A 42 -25.87 -18.62 -6.66
C PHE A 42 -27.16 -18.45 -5.84
N ALA A 43 -28.32 -18.35 -6.51
CA ALA A 43 -29.60 -18.09 -5.84
C ALA A 43 -29.99 -19.18 -4.82
N ASP A 44 -29.58 -20.42 -5.07
CA ASP A 44 -29.85 -21.57 -4.20
C ASP A 44 -28.87 -21.70 -3.02
N ALA A 45 -27.72 -21.02 -3.08
CA ALA A 45 -26.64 -21.14 -2.10
C ALA A 45 -26.58 -19.96 -1.11
N ILE A 46 -27.02 -18.77 -1.54
CA ILE A 46 -26.90 -17.54 -0.74
C ILE A 46 -28.12 -16.66 -0.90
N THR A 47 -28.63 -16.21 0.24
CA THR A 47 -29.73 -15.24 0.28
C THR A 47 -29.27 -13.87 -0.22
N LEU A 48 -30.22 -13.06 -0.68
CA LEU A 48 -29.98 -11.67 -1.07
C LEU A 48 -29.34 -10.85 0.06
N GLN A 49 -29.77 -11.07 1.30
CA GLN A 49 -29.22 -10.37 2.47
C GLN A 49 -27.74 -10.72 2.70
N GLN A 50 -27.36 -12.00 2.57
CA GLN A 50 -25.96 -12.42 2.68
C GLN A 50 -25.10 -11.85 1.56
N HIS A 51 -25.62 -11.81 0.32
CA HIS A 51 -24.91 -11.20 -0.80
C HIS A 51 -24.69 -9.69 -0.59
N GLN A 52 -25.71 -8.97 -0.10
CA GLN A 52 -25.60 -7.55 0.23
C GLN A 52 -24.59 -7.29 1.34
N HIS A 53 -24.59 -8.11 2.40
CA HIS A 53 -23.60 -8.01 3.47
C HIS A 53 -22.17 -8.22 2.94
N ALA A 54 -21.95 -9.22 2.09
CA ALA A 54 -20.66 -9.47 1.46
C ALA A 54 -20.23 -8.33 0.51
N ALA A 55 -21.18 -7.73 -0.21
CA ALA A 55 -20.94 -6.58 -1.07
C ALA A 55 -20.53 -5.34 -0.27
N ASP A 56 -21.26 -5.02 0.80
CA ASP A 56 -20.98 -3.87 1.66
C ASP A 56 -19.65 -4.05 2.42
N TYR A 57 -19.35 -5.25 2.92
CA TYR A 57 -18.06 -5.59 3.51
C TYR A 57 -16.91 -5.42 2.51
N SER A 58 -17.07 -5.94 1.28
CA SER A 58 -16.07 -5.82 0.22
C SER A 58 -15.81 -4.35 -0.15
N MET A 59 -16.87 -3.54 -0.22
CA MET A 59 -16.75 -2.11 -0.47
C MET A 59 -16.00 -1.39 0.67
N ALA A 60 -16.35 -1.66 1.91
CA ALA A 60 -15.69 -1.09 3.08
C ALA A 60 -14.21 -1.48 3.16
N LYS A 61 -13.91 -2.78 3.00
CA LYS A 61 -12.54 -3.31 2.96
C LYS A 61 -11.71 -2.67 1.85
N THR A 62 -12.29 -2.50 0.66
CA THR A 62 -11.60 -1.84 -0.46
C THR A 62 -11.28 -0.37 -0.14
N ARG A 63 -12.22 0.38 0.45
CA ARG A 63 -11.99 1.77 0.85
C ARG A 63 -10.87 1.90 1.88
N LEU A 64 -10.85 1.03 2.88
CA LEU A 64 -9.76 0.97 3.87
C LEU A 64 -8.42 0.64 3.21
N GLY A 65 -8.39 -0.32 2.30
CA GLY A 65 -7.18 -0.67 1.54
C GLY A 65 -6.66 0.48 0.65
N LEU A 66 -7.56 1.28 0.07
CA LEU A 66 -7.18 2.48 -0.68
C LEU A 66 -6.57 3.55 0.23
N LEU A 67 -7.15 3.77 1.42
CA LEU A 67 -6.60 4.72 2.40
C LEU A 67 -5.22 4.30 2.89
N SER A 68 -5.06 3.02 3.25
CA SER A 68 -3.76 2.42 3.61
C SER A 68 -2.76 2.60 2.48
N SER A 69 -3.14 2.33 1.22
CA SER A 69 -2.25 2.55 0.07
C SER A 69 -1.77 4.00 -0.07
N CYS A 70 -2.62 4.99 0.27
CA CYS A 70 -2.21 6.40 0.29
C CYS A 70 -1.18 6.68 1.39
N ILE A 71 -1.41 6.15 2.60
CA ILE A 71 -0.51 6.31 3.75
C ILE A 71 0.85 5.67 3.44
N ASP A 72 0.86 4.43 2.94
CA ASP A 72 2.08 3.70 2.56
C ASP A 72 2.87 4.47 1.50
N THR A 73 2.16 5.00 0.50
CA THR A 73 2.80 5.78 -0.58
C THR A 73 3.42 7.08 -0.05
N ALA A 74 2.71 7.77 0.84
CA ALA A 74 3.22 8.99 1.47
C ALA A 74 4.44 8.70 2.36
N LEU A 75 4.41 7.60 3.11
CA LEU A 75 5.53 7.15 3.92
C LEU A 75 6.75 6.83 3.05
N ILE A 76 6.58 6.05 1.98
CA ILE A 76 7.65 5.72 1.04
C ILE A 76 8.25 7.00 0.44
N ALA A 77 7.41 7.96 0.02
CA ALA A 77 7.87 9.24 -0.51
C ALA A 77 8.68 10.03 0.54
N CYS A 78 8.20 10.08 1.78
CA CYS A 78 8.88 10.76 2.89
C CYS A 78 10.21 10.09 3.25
N LEU A 79 10.25 8.75 3.31
CA LEU A 79 11.45 7.99 3.63
C LEU A 79 12.52 8.16 2.53
N THR A 80 12.10 8.17 1.27
CA THR A 80 12.99 8.25 0.10
C THR A 80 13.50 9.66 -0.14
N LEU A 81 12.64 10.69 -0.03
CA LEU A 81 13.02 12.08 -0.29
C LEU A 81 13.49 12.83 0.96
N GLY A 82 12.97 12.47 2.14
CA GLY A 82 13.26 13.15 3.40
C GLY A 82 14.62 12.81 4.00
N GLY A 83 15.39 11.90 3.38
CA GLY A 83 16.75 11.57 3.82
C GLY A 83 16.82 10.75 5.10
N VAL A 84 15.69 10.20 5.59
CA VAL A 84 15.62 9.37 6.80
C VAL A 84 16.47 8.11 6.66
N LEU A 85 16.43 7.46 5.49
CA LEU A 85 17.27 6.31 5.17
C LEU A 85 18.76 6.62 5.31
N ASP A 86 19.19 7.74 4.73
CA ASP A 86 20.57 8.20 4.74
C ASP A 86 21.02 8.64 6.14
N TRP A 87 20.13 9.26 6.91
CA TRP A 87 20.35 9.56 8.32
C TRP A 87 20.55 8.29 9.16
N LEU A 88 19.67 7.29 9.04
CA LEU A 88 19.80 6.02 9.75
C LEU A 88 21.07 5.26 9.34
N ALA A 89 21.37 5.22 8.04
CA ALA A 89 22.58 4.56 7.53
C ALA A 89 23.85 5.17 8.16
N ARG A 90 23.93 6.50 8.26
CA ARG A 90 25.05 7.18 8.93
C ARG A 90 25.14 6.85 10.42
N GLN A 91 24.01 6.86 11.13
CA GLN A 91 23.99 6.53 12.56
C GLN A 91 24.50 5.11 12.80
N ILE A 92 24.02 4.13 12.03
CA ILE A 92 24.43 2.73 12.16
C ILE A 92 25.90 2.54 11.75
N SER A 93 26.37 3.24 10.72
CA SER A 93 27.76 3.16 10.27
C SER A 93 28.74 3.73 11.30
N SER A 94 28.29 4.66 12.15
CA SER A 94 29.12 5.22 13.23
C SER A 94 29.50 4.20 14.31
N LEU A 95 28.79 3.06 14.41
CA LEU A 95 29.09 2.00 15.36
C LEU A 95 30.29 1.12 14.93
N ALA A 96 30.88 1.36 13.75
CA ALA A 96 32.08 0.68 13.23
C ALA A 96 31.99 -0.87 13.23
N LEU A 97 30.79 -1.42 13.04
CA LEU A 97 30.53 -2.86 13.13
C LEU A 97 31.05 -3.66 11.92
N GLY A 98 31.39 -2.98 10.81
CA GLY A 98 31.75 -3.57 9.51
C GLY A 98 30.62 -3.44 8.48
N GLU A 99 30.96 -3.37 7.19
CA GLU A 99 30.00 -2.99 6.11
C GLU A 99 28.76 -3.89 6.05
N ILE A 100 28.94 -5.22 6.13
CA ILE A 100 27.85 -6.19 6.03
C ILE A 100 26.91 -6.11 7.24
N SER A 101 27.48 -6.04 8.44
CA SER A 101 26.70 -5.91 9.69
C SER A 101 25.94 -4.60 9.76
N SER A 102 26.53 -3.49 9.32
CA SER A 102 25.82 -2.20 9.24
C SER A 102 24.65 -2.27 8.25
N GLY A 103 24.82 -2.95 7.11
CA GLY A 103 23.74 -3.22 6.17
C GLY A 103 22.61 -4.07 6.78
N LEU A 104 22.95 -5.15 7.49
CA LEU A 104 21.98 -6.01 8.18
C LEU A 104 21.18 -5.22 9.22
N LEU A 105 21.87 -4.43 10.05
CA LEU A 105 21.25 -3.61 11.10
C LEU A 105 20.32 -2.54 10.51
N LEU A 106 20.68 -1.97 9.36
CA LEU A 106 19.82 -1.03 8.63
C LEU A 106 18.54 -1.70 8.13
N VAL A 107 18.63 -2.92 7.58
CA VAL A 107 17.45 -3.69 7.15
C VAL A 107 16.57 -4.00 8.36
N VAL A 108 17.13 -4.46 9.47
CA VAL A 108 16.39 -4.72 10.71
C VAL A 108 15.68 -3.45 11.19
N ALA A 109 16.38 -2.31 11.24
CA ALA A 109 15.79 -1.03 11.65
C ALA A 109 14.64 -0.60 10.73
N MET A 110 14.79 -0.77 9.41
CA MET A 110 13.73 -0.45 8.45
C MET A 110 12.53 -1.39 8.54
N THR A 111 12.73 -2.67 8.79
CA THR A 111 11.62 -3.62 8.99
C THR A 111 10.83 -3.32 10.26
N LEU A 112 11.52 -2.97 11.36
CA LEU A 112 10.88 -2.53 12.59
C LEU A 112 10.09 -1.24 12.40
N LEU A 113 10.65 -0.27 11.66
CA LEU A 113 9.95 0.97 11.34
C LEU A 113 8.70 0.71 10.50
N SER A 114 8.79 -0.19 9.51
CA SER A 114 7.68 -0.54 8.64
C SER A 114 6.60 -1.38 9.32
N SER A 115 6.95 -2.15 10.36
CA SER A 115 5.98 -2.97 11.11
C SER A 115 5.00 -2.14 11.95
N ALA A 116 5.27 -0.84 12.14
CA ALA A 116 4.39 0.07 12.86
C ALA A 116 3.24 0.62 12.01
N ILE A 117 3.24 0.33 10.70
CA ILE A 117 2.19 0.68 9.72
C ILE A 117 1.46 -0.59 9.30
#